data_AF-A0A2E8YWM1-F1
#
_entry.id   AF-A0A2E8YWM1-F1
#
_cell.length_a   1.000
_cell.length_b   1.000
_cell.length_c   1.000
_cell.angle_alpha   90.00
_cell.angle_beta   90.00
_cell.angle_gamma   90.00
#
_symmetry.space_group_name_H-M   'P 1'
#
loop_
_entity.id
_entity.type
_entity.pdbx_description
1 polymer ?
#
loop_
_entity_poly.entity_id
_entity_poly.type
_entity_poly.pdbx_seq_one_letter_code
_entity_poly.pdbx_strand_id
1 'polypeptide(L)'
;MVISVALGAFHVGHLDAVSGHGLLLVPRGEDDVVLDGESLFSLCYREALLMLETRGWRPRHDEEGRLSYIGCTESGTLAAELVSGSPITAAPDPATRELLYAAAGILSADA
;
A
#
# COMPACT_ATOMS: atom_id res chain seq x y z
N MET A 1 -6.09 -11.17 -10.50
CA MET A 1 -7.34 -10.39 -10.31
C MET A 1 -7.06 -9.44 -9.18
N VAL A 2 -7.03 -8.13 -9.46
CA VAL A 2 -6.79 -7.11 -8.44
C VAL A 2 -8.09 -6.85 -7.68
N ILE A 3 -8.01 -6.83 -6.35
CA ILE A 3 -9.10 -6.43 -5.47
C ILE A 3 -8.70 -5.21 -4.65
N SER A 4 -9.66 -4.32 -4.37
CA SER A 4 -9.48 -3.18 -3.47
C SER A 4 -10.12 -3.50 -2.12
N VAL A 5 -9.37 -3.32 -1.04
CA VAL A 5 -9.78 -3.63 0.32
C VAL A 5 -9.59 -2.39 1.19
N ALA A 6 -10.65 -1.93 1.85
CA ALA A 6 -10.54 -0.90 2.87
C ALA A 6 -9.81 -1.47 4.10
N LEU A 7 -8.76 -0.77 4.54
CA LEU A 7 -7.90 -1.12 5.68
C LEU A 7 -8.05 -0.03 6.74
N GLY A 8 -9.19 -0.05 7.43
CA GLY A 8 -9.59 1.03 8.34
C GLY A 8 -10.16 2.24 7.60
N ALA A 9 -10.08 3.41 8.23
CA ALA A 9 -10.74 4.63 7.74
C ALA A 9 -9.99 5.33 6.58
N PHE A 10 -8.66 5.18 6.53
CA PHE A 10 -7.81 6.01 5.66
C PHE A 10 -6.91 5.24 4.70
N HIS A 11 -6.80 3.92 4.85
CA HIS A 11 -5.91 3.11 4.02
C HIS A 11 -6.69 2.18 3.11
N VAL A 12 -6.19 1.99 1.90
CA VAL A 12 -6.76 1.04 0.93
C VAL A 12 -5.65 0.15 0.41
N GLY A 13 -5.88 -1.16 0.45
CA GLY A 13 -5.01 -2.16 -0.15
C GLY A 13 -5.52 -2.59 -1.51
N HIS A 14 -4.69 -2.49 -2.55
CA HIS A 14 -4.95 -3.07 -3.87
C HIS A 14 -4.12 -4.35 -4.00
N LEU A 15 -4.75 -5.51 -4.01
CA LEU A 15 -4.08 -6.80 -3.84
C LEU A 15 -4.30 -7.68 -5.06
N ASP A 16 -3.24 -8.25 -5.61
CA ASP A 16 -3.33 -9.34 -6.58
C ASP A 16 -2.83 -10.64 -5.95
N ALA A 17 -3.75 -11.50 -5.53
CA ALA A 17 -3.41 -12.75 -4.86
C ALA A 17 -2.68 -13.76 -5.77
N VAL A 18 -2.78 -13.61 -7.10
CA VAL A 18 -2.14 -14.52 -8.07
C VAL A 18 -0.64 -14.30 -8.10
N SER A 19 -0.21 -13.05 -8.28
CA SER A 19 1.21 -12.68 -8.22
C SER A 19 1.71 -12.53 -6.78
N GLY A 20 0.79 -12.29 -5.83
CA GLY A 20 1.02 -11.97 -4.42
C GLY A 20 1.73 -10.63 -4.20
N HIS A 21 1.58 -9.71 -5.15
CA HIS A 21 1.94 -8.31 -5.03
C HIS A 21 0.69 -7.46 -4.77
N GLY A 22 0.90 -6.35 -4.07
CA GLY A 22 -0.15 -5.38 -3.85
C GLY A 22 0.41 -4.00 -3.53
N LEU A 23 -0.49 -3.04 -3.35
CA LEU A 23 -0.18 -1.67 -3.01
C LEU A 23 -1.02 -1.23 -1.82
N LEU A 24 -0.42 -0.46 -0.92
CA LEU A 24 -1.09 0.22 0.17
C LEU A 24 -1.10 1.71 -0.13
N LEU A 25 -2.29 2.30 -0.25
CA LEU A 25 -2.43 3.75 -0.28
C LEU A 25 -2.28 4.29 1.14
N VAL A 26 -1.28 5.16 1.31
CA VAL A 26 -0.94 5.83 2.56
C VAL A 26 -1.31 7.31 2.41
N PRO A 27 -2.23 7.83 3.25
CA PRO A 27 -2.59 9.24 3.27
C PRO A 27 -1.37 10.14 3.41
N ARG A 28 -1.47 11.36 2.89
CA ARG A 28 -0.40 12.35 3.04
C ARG A 28 -0.35 12.81 4.48
N GLY A 29 0.84 12.84 5.08
CA GLY A 29 0.98 13.27 6.48
C GLY A 29 0.53 14.73 6.74
N GLU A 30 0.44 15.57 5.70
CA GLU A 30 -0.09 16.94 5.83
C GLU A 30 -1.60 17.00 6.10
N ASP A 31 -2.33 15.94 5.74
CA ASP A 31 -3.77 15.80 6.01
C ASP A 31 -4.05 15.17 7.39
N ASP A 32 -3.00 14.84 8.13
CA ASP A 32 -3.12 14.17 9.42
C ASP A 32 -3.66 15.11 10.49
N VAL A 33 -4.50 14.56 11.35
CA VAL A 33 -5.06 15.27 12.50
C VAL A 33 -4.46 14.68 13.75
N VAL A 34 -3.88 15.53 14.58
CA VAL A 34 -3.32 15.16 15.88
C VAL A 34 -4.32 15.53 16.98
N LEU A 35 -4.80 14.55 17.72
CA LEU A 35 -5.68 14.71 18.87
C LEU A 35 -4.95 14.21 20.12
N ASP A 36 -4.87 15.04 21.16
CA ASP A 36 -4.18 14.71 22.42
C ASP A 36 -2.73 14.21 22.25
N GLY A 37 -2.04 14.72 21.22
CA GLY A 37 -0.67 14.33 20.88
C GLY A 37 -0.56 13.04 20.08
N GLU A 38 -1.68 12.40 19.74
CA GLU A 38 -1.74 11.20 18.91
C GLU A 38 -2.20 11.50 17.48
N SER A 39 -1.44 11.02 16.51
CA SER A 39 -1.77 11.06 15.09
C SER A 39 -2.89 10.05 14.77
N LEU A 40 -3.99 10.54 14.19
CA LEU A 40 -5.09 9.68 13.74
C LEU A 40 -4.61 8.71 12.64
N PHE A 41 -3.76 9.17 11.73
CA PHE A 41 -3.21 8.28 10.70
C PHE A 41 -2.31 7.20 11.28
N SER A 42 -1.51 7.51 12.29
CA SER A 42 -0.67 6.52 12.98
C SER A 42 -1.52 5.45 13.68
N LEU A 43 -2.63 5.84 14.30
CA LEU A 43 -3.59 4.91 14.90
C LEU A 43 -4.22 4.00 13.85
N CYS A 44 -4.79 4.58 12.79
CA CYS A 44 -5.42 3.81 11.72
C CYS A 44 -4.42 2.97 10.91
N TYR A 45 -3.17 3.39 10.81
CA TYR A 45 -2.12 2.63 10.14
C TYR A 45 -1.81 1.35 10.92
N ARG A 46 -1.76 1.40 12.26
CA ARG A 46 -1.61 0.19 13.08
C ARG A 46 -2.75 -0.80 12.85
N GLU A 47 -3.99 -0.32 12.76
CA GLU A 47 -5.15 -1.17 12.43
C GLU A 47 -5.03 -1.77 11.02
N ALA A 48 -4.62 -0.97 10.03
CA ALA A 48 -4.38 -1.43 8.67
C ALA A 48 -3.33 -2.56 8.63
N LEU A 49 -2.24 -2.45 9.39
CA LEU A 49 -1.21 -3.48 9.49
C LEU A 49 -1.75 -4.80 10.06
N LEU A 50 -2.53 -4.73 11.14
CA LEU A 50 -3.18 -5.92 11.73
C LEU A 50 -4.16 -6.56 10.73
N MET A 51 -4.91 -5.75 9.99
CA MET A 51 -5.82 -6.25 8.95
C MET A 51 -5.07 -6.92 7.79
N LEU A 52 -3.92 -6.39 7.39
CA LEU A 52 -3.06 -7.00 6.38
C LEU A 52 -2.49 -8.32 6.88
N GLU A 53 -1.95 -8.34 8.10
CA GLU A 53 -1.32 -9.51 8.71
C GLU A 53 -2.32 -10.67 8.83
N THR A 54 -3.54 -10.41 9.31
CA THR A 54 -4.62 -11.43 9.37
C THR A 54 -5.02 -11.99 8.01
N ARG A 55 -4.71 -11.27 6.92
CA ARG A 55 -4.93 -11.68 5.53
C ARG A 55 -3.67 -12.26 4.88
N GLY A 56 -2.56 -12.37 5.61
CA GLY A 56 -1.29 -12.88 5.09
C GLY A 56 -0.54 -11.89 4.20
N TRP A 57 -0.76 -10.60 4.37
CA TRP A 57 -0.07 -9.52 3.64
C TRP A 57 0.77 -8.68 4.59
N ARG A 58 1.84 -8.07 4.07
CA ARG A 58 2.68 -7.13 4.83
C ARG A 58 3.25 -6.05 3.91
N PRO A 59 3.51 -4.84 4.42
CA PRO A 59 4.27 -3.85 3.67
C PRO A 59 5.70 -4.31 3.43
N ARG A 60 6.21 -3.98 2.25
CA ARG A 60 7.62 -4.14 1.93
C ARG A 60 8.40 -2.96 2.50
N HIS A 61 9.56 -3.27 3.06
CA HIS A 61 10.50 -2.26 3.53
C HIS A 61 11.77 -2.30 2.67
N ASP A 62 12.38 -1.14 2.47
CA ASP A 62 13.69 -0.98 1.84
C ASP A 62 14.83 -1.49 2.75
N GLU A 63 16.07 -1.39 2.29
CA GLU A 63 17.25 -1.83 3.04
C GLU A 63 17.46 -1.03 4.34
N GLU A 64 16.92 0.19 4.40
CA GLU A 64 16.94 1.04 5.59
C GLU A 64 15.74 0.80 6.54
N GLY A 65 14.85 -0.13 6.21
CA GLY A 65 13.68 -0.46 7.02
C GLY A 65 12.55 0.57 6.91
N ARG A 66 12.54 1.42 5.89
CA ARG A 66 11.43 2.33 5.56
C ARG A 66 10.48 1.66 4.58
N LEU A 67 9.24 2.14 4.49
CA LEU A 67 8.29 1.65 3.49
C LEU A 67 8.83 1.85 2.07
N SER A 68 8.73 0.80 1.25
CA SER A 68 9.07 0.87 -0.17
C SER A 68 7.94 1.58 -0.92
N TYR A 69 8.13 2.86 -1.23
CA TYR A 69 7.19 3.66 -2.00
C TYR A 69 7.49 3.58 -3.49
N ILE A 70 6.46 3.38 -4.30
CA ILE A 70 6.58 3.20 -5.76
C ILE A 70 5.96 4.33 -6.58
N GLY A 71 5.27 5.26 -5.92
CA GLY A 71 4.65 6.41 -6.58
C GLY A 71 3.57 7.07 -5.73
N CYS A 72 2.80 7.93 -6.37
CA CYS A 72 1.61 8.55 -5.80
C CYS A 72 0.45 8.53 -6.80
N THR A 73 -0.77 8.63 -6.26
CA THR A 73 -1.99 8.81 -7.03
C THR A 73 -2.06 10.20 -7.64
N GLU A 74 -3.01 10.44 -8.55
CA GLU A 74 -3.29 11.80 -9.09
C GLU A 74 -3.59 12.84 -8.00
N SER A 75 -4.17 12.40 -6.87
CA SER A 75 -4.46 13.25 -5.70
C SER A 75 -3.25 13.44 -4.78
N GLY A 76 -2.09 12.85 -5.12
CA GLY A 76 -0.86 12.93 -4.33
C GLY A 76 -0.79 11.94 -3.15
N THR A 77 -1.70 10.97 -3.05
CA THR A 77 -1.66 9.93 -2.02
C THR A 77 -0.51 8.97 -2.32
N LEU A 78 0.34 8.68 -1.33
CA LEU A 78 1.50 7.81 -1.54
C LEU A 78 1.07 6.34 -1.67
N ALA A 79 1.78 5.57 -2.49
CA ALA A 79 1.57 4.14 -2.64
C ALA A 79 2.81 3.36 -2.19
N ALA A 80 2.65 2.54 -1.16
CA ALA A 80 3.67 1.64 -0.64
C ALA A 80 3.45 0.20 -1.14
N GLU A 81 4.51 -0.56 -1.36
CA GLU A 81 4.41 -1.96 -1.79
C GLU A 81 3.90 -2.87 -0.67
N LEU A 82 3.03 -3.81 -1.03
CA LEU A 82 2.61 -4.95 -0.23
C LEU A 82 3.09 -6.25 -0.87
N VAL A 83 3.42 -7.22 -0.03
CA VAL A 83 3.76 -8.59 -0.44
C VAL A 83 2.98 -9.60 0.39
N SER A 84 2.58 -10.70 -0.24
CA SER A 84 2.00 -11.83 0.47
C SER A 84 3.06 -12.56 1.32
N GLY A 85 2.62 -13.26 2.38
CA GLY A 85 3.49 -13.90 3.35
C GLY A 85 4.31 -15.08 2.82
N SER A 86 3.89 -15.68 1.70
CA SER A 86 4.66 -16.68 0.96
C SER A 86 5.71 -15.98 0.09
N PRO A 87 6.96 -16.49 0.01
CA PRO A 87 8.04 -15.74 -0.58
C PRO A 87 7.80 -15.53 -2.07
N ILE A 88 7.56 -14.27 -2.45
CA ILE A 88 7.70 -13.81 -3.82
C ILE A 88 8.98 -13.00 -3.86
N THR A 89 10.00 -13.59 -4.47
CA THR A 89 11.36 -13.04 -4.54
C THR A 89 11.58 -12.16 -5.77
N ALA A 90 10.62 -12.10 -6.69
CA ALA A 90 10.68 -11.30 -7.91
C ALA A 90 9.82 -10.03 -7.77
N ALA A 91 10.15 -9.00 -8.54
CA ALA A 91 9.24 -7.89 -8.79
C ALA A 91 8.00 -8.39 -9.57
N PRO A 92 6.83 -7.73 -9.45
CA PRO A 92 5.68 -8.08 -10.27
C PRO A 92 6.04 -7.95 -11.74
N ASP A 93 5.51 -8.83 -12.58
CA ASP A 93 5.63 -8.67 -14.03
C ASP A 93 4.96 -7.35 -14.48
N PRO A 94 5.33 -6.83 -15.67
CA PRO A 94 4.80 -5.54 -16.14
C PRO A 94 3.27 -5.47 -16.20
N ALA A 95 2.59 -6.55 -16.57
CA ALA A 95 1.13 -6.57 -16.69
C ALA A 95 0.46 -6.51 -15.31
N THR A 96 0.98 -7.26 -14.34
CA THR A 96 0.54 -7.19 -12.94
C THR A 96 0.73 -5.79 -12.37
N ARG A 97 1.88 -5.16 -12.66
CA ARG A 97 2.18 -3.79 -12.24
C ARG A 97 1.20 -2.78 -12.82
N GLU A 98 0.93 -2.84 -14.11
CA GLU A 98 -0.06 -1.97 -14.78
C GLU A 98 -1.45 -2.13 -14.17
N LEU A 99 -1.88 -3.35 -13.89
CA LEU A 99 -3.19 -3.60 -13.26
C LEU A 99 -3.27 -3.01 -11.85
N LEU A 100 -2.23 -3.16 -11.04
CA LEU A 100 -2.16 -2.58 -9.70
C LEU A 100 -2.15 -1.05 -9.75
N TYR A 101 -1.40 -0.45 -10.68
CA TYR A 101 -1.28 1.00 -10.81
C TYR A 101 -2.61 1.60 -11.28
N ALA A 102 -3.23 0.99 -12.28
CA ALA A 102 -4.55 1.40 -12.76
C ALA A 102 -5.61 1.30 -11.66
N ALA A 103 -5.60 0.22 -10.87
CA ALA A 103 -6.53 0.05 -9.75
C ALA A 103 -6.31 1.08 -8.64
N ALA A 104 -5.06 1.47 -8.40
CA ALA A 104 -4.67 2.45 -7.40
C ALA A 104 -4.77 3.92 -7.88
N GLY A 105 -5.03 4.16 -9.18
CA GLY A 105 -5.01 5.50 -9.76
C GLY A 105 -3.62 6.15 -9.73
N ILE A 106 -2.56 5.35 -9.83
CA ILE A 106 -1.18 5.81 -9.90
C ILE A 106 -0.88 6.20 -11.36
N LEU A 107 -0.38 7.42 -11.55
CA LEU A 107 0.16 7.83 -12.83
C LEU A 107 1.37 6.94 -13.14
N SER A 108 1.34 6.21 -14.25
CA SER A 108 2.48 5.39 -14.68
C SER A 108 3.74 6.25 -14.65
N ALA A 109 4.75 5.83 -13.87
CA ALA A 109 6.07 6.43 -13.92
C ALA A 109 6.77 5.95 -15.19
N ASP A 110 6.35 6.49 -16.33
CA ASP A 110 7.10 6.46 -17.60
C ASP A 110 6.98 7.85 -18.25
N ALA A 111 7.94 8.71 -17.90
CA ALA A 111 8.39 9.86 -18.70
C ALA A 111 9.92 9.92 -18.62
#